data_AF-A0A9E3T2D9-F1
#
_entry.id   AF-A0A9E3T2D9-F1
#
_cell.length_a   1.000
_cell.length_b   1.000
_cell.length_c   1.000
_cell.angle_alpha   90.00
_cell.angle_beta   90.00
_cell.angle_gamma   90.00
#
_symmetry.space_group_name_H-M   'P 1'
#
loop_
_entity.id
_entity.type
_entity.pdbx_description
1 polymer ?
#
loop_
_entity_poly.entity_id
_entity_poly.type
_entity_poly.pdbx_seq_one_letter_code
_entity_poly.pdbx_strand_id
1 'polypeptide(L)'
;MSNFNRQAKQNTKTDEHSSNRGSETENAAPEFMNNTFALDLLRHREAGSTGPLQRRAVQQLSSLVGNRNLQRILEGEEEAEGVSVADDAMPADLRAFLQRGVMPGPDGADITPTGIGGFNARFNPDSRELIITLNVGISFIHGLSIDPATNNVTPDGTGLDMSDTDEQGTFGELQAAANQIMTDVPAADRAAEVNSRWRWGGEEDAWMTQYQQTVQTAWGGQHFFISQDWPELMSNVRVAVNVHRGQADGDHTKGKIIKTPPNGIGAYVQSNDTANANDQELIMSSSDVDPSPNSLLRWELYFAHDSANIAAASSQPGGAGTPGPAFLNQFIATFNAAPGNAGQTIQLIGHASSVGSPQYNQHLSEQRAAAVEAFLQSNGLTGSIDRTQDSGEGETGAGNDAESRRVDLVVGSGEGQLVATHETGHLLGLDDEYATGNGSLITGSGNPIGSSVAHSDIDADALADAPIDGAVSENNDNIMSLGNTVRPQHYATFHAALEQVTSKSWRYGGEGDAPSVIPGTPVPGGVVT
;
A
#
# COMPACT_ATOMS: atom_id res chain seq x y z
N MET A 1 -22.73 -7.02 -35.43
CA MET A 1 -23.89 -6.31 -36.00
C MET A 1 -25.05 -7.28 -36.17
N SER A 2 -26.19 -6.94 -35.55
CA SER A 2 -27.58 -7.38 -35.79
C SER A 2 -28.00 -8.86 -35.65
N ASN A 3 -28.59 -9.16 -34.48
CA ASN A 3 -29.93 -9.73 -34.23
C ASN A 3 -30.77 -10.25 -35.42
N PHE A 4 -31.51 -11.36 -35.23
CA PHE A 4 -32.98 -11.33 -35.02
C PHE A 4 -33.62 -12.69 -34.66
N ASN A 5 -34.54 -12.63 -33.70
CA ASN A 5 -35.50 -13.61 -33.17
C ASN A 5 -36.56 -14.13 -34.18
N ARG A 6 -37.14 -15.33 -33.96
CA ARG A 6 -38.58 -15.54 -33.62
C ARG A 6 -39.07 -17.01 -33.61
N GLN A 7 -39.56 -17.42 -32.44
CA GLN A 7 -40.81 -18.13 -32.07
C GLN A 7 -41.63 -18.92 -33.12
N ALA A 8 -42.16 -20.10 -32.71
CA ALA A 8 -43.60 -20.43 -32.81
C ALA A 8 -44.05 -21.67 -31.98
N LYS A 9 -44.98 -21.41 -31.03
CA LYS A 9 -46.29 -22.07 -30.76
C LYS A 9 -46.45 -23.55 -30.30
N GLN A 10 -46.77 -23.64 -29.00
CA GLN A 10 -47.89 -24.31 -28.29
C GLN A 10 -48.93 -25.22 -28.99
N ASN A 11 -49.38 -26.21 -28.19
CA ASN A 11 -50.71 -26.85 -27.97
C ASN A 11 -50.66 -28.40 -28.16
N THR A 12 -51.24 -29.29 -27.33
CA THR A 12 -52.44 -29.22 -26.46
C THR A 12 -52.61 -30.51 -25.61
N LYS A 13 -53.16 -30.38 -24.38
CA LYS A 13 -54.17 -31.20 -23.63
C LYS A 13 -54.01 -32.73 -23.46
N THR A 14 -53.80 -33.25 -22.23
CA THR A 14 -54.76 -33.74 -21.17
C THR A 14 -55.55 -34.99 -21.59
N ASP A 15 -55.55 -36.12 -20.85
CA ASP A 15 -56.28 -36.34 -19.58
C ASP A 15 -55.77 -37.56 -18.74
N GLU A 16 -55.78 -37.37 -17.41
CA GLU A 16 -56.20 -38.24 -16.27
C GLU A 16 -56.04 -39.78 -16.34
N HIS A 17 -55.57 -40.53 -15.32
CA HIS A 17 -56.08 -40.62 -13.93
C HIS A 17 -55.21 -41.56 -13.03
N SER A 18 -55.36 -41.42 -11.70
CA SER A 18 -55.07 -42.40 -10.61
C SER A 18 -53.67 -42.50 -9.96
N SER A 19 -53.56 -41.74 -8.87
CA SER A 19 -53.13 -42.14 -7.50
C SER A 19 -51.79 -42.83 -7.25
N ASN A 20 -50.85 -42.07 -6.68
CA ASN A 20 -50.22 -42.47 -5.41
C ASN A 20 -49.86 -41.23 -4.58
N ARG A 21 -50.14 -41.26 -3.29
CA ARG A 21 -50.10 -40.14 -2.34
C ARG A 21 -49.00 -40.41 -1.31
N GLY A 22 -48.12 -39.42 -1.11
CA GLY A 22 -47.06 -39.39 -0.09
C GLY A 22 -45.66 -39.43 -0.74
N SER A 23 -44.73 -38.49 -0.55
CA SER A 23 -44.64 -37.39 0.40
C SER A 23 -43.54 -36.42 -0.08
N GLU A 24 -43.89 -35.25 -0.61
CA GLU A 24 -42.94 -34.13 -0.80
C GLU A 24 -43.71 -32.80 -0.74
N THR A 25 -43.88 -32.25 0.46
CA THR A 25 -44.04 -30.80 0.69
C THR A 25 -43.65 -30.50 2.13
N GLU A 26 -42.35 -30.37 2.38
CA GLU A 26 -41.84 -29.60 3.53
C GLU A 26 -40.81 -28.59 3.02
N ASN A 27 -41.00 -27.34 3.42
CA ASN A 27 -40.08 -26.20 3.32
C ASN A 27 -39.80 -25.58 1.94
N ALA A 28 -40.82 -24.95 1.35
CA ALA A 28 -40.59 -23.78 0.51
C ALA A 28 -40.75 -22.50 1.37
N ALA A 29 -39.65 -21.83 1.68
CA ALA A 29 -39.67 -20.50 2.26
C ALA A 29 -40.36 -19.51 1.29
N PRO A 30 -41.23 -18.60 1.75
CA PRO A 30 -41.81 -17.59 0.87
C PRO A 30 -40.70 -16.72 0.25
N GLU A 31 -40.79 -16.45 -1.05
CA GLU A 31 -39.81 -15.62 -1.79
C GLU A 31 -39.73 -14.18 -1.27
N PHE A 32 -40.71 -13.72 -0.47
CA PHE A 32 -40.75 -12.40 0.14
C PHE A 32 -41.18 -12.46 1.61
N MET A 33 -40.33 -11.94 2.51
CA MET A 33 -40.60 -11.79 3.94
C MET A 33 -40.95 -10.33 4.23
N ASN A 34 -42.21 -10.04 4.61
CA ASN A 34 -42.60 -8.68 5.00
C ASN A 34 -42.29 -8.44 6.49
N ASN A 35 -42.13 -7.18 6.89
CA ASN A 35 -41.68 -6.82 8.25
C ASN A 35 -42.64 -7.30 9.33
N THR A 36 -43.96 -7.29 9.05
CA THR A 36 -44.99 -7.80 9.97
C THR A 36 -44.83 -9.30 10.22
N PHE A 37 -44.55 -10.08 9.17
CA PHE A 37 -44.32 -11.52 9.25
C PHE A 37 -42.98 -11.85 9.92
N ALA A 38 -41.92 -11.06 9.67
CA ALA A 38 -40.64 -11.20 10.36
C ALA A 38 -40.78 -10.95 11.88
N LEU A 39 -41.53 -9.93 12.26
CA LEU A 39 -41.83 -9.62 13.67
C LEU A 39 -42.65 -10.74 14.33
N ASP A 40 -43.65 -11.25 13.63
CA ASP A 40 -44.50 -12.32 14.12
C ASP A 40 -43.72 -13.65 14.30
N LEU A 41 -42.80 -13.94 13.38
CA LEU A 41 -41.90 -15.10 13.43
C LEU A 41 -40.95 -15.07 14.63
N LEU A 42 -40.48 -13.87 15.03
CA LEU A 42 -39.60 -13.72 16.20
C LEU A 42 -40.38 -13.72 17.52
N ARG A 43 -41.62 -13.23 17.52
CA ARG A 43 -42.50 -13.17 18.70
C ARG A 43 -43.09 -14.54 19.05
N HIS A 44 -43.48 -15.31 18.04
CA HIS A 44 -44.08 -16.63 18.22
C HIS A 44 -43.05 -17.70 17.89
N ARG A 45 -42.25 -18.10 18.89
CA ARG A 45 -41.40 -19.30 18.80
C ARG A 45 -42.28 -20.54 18.66
N GLU A 46 -42.74 -20.85 17.46
CA GLU A 46 -43.30 -22.17 17.20
C GLU A 46 -42.17 -23.19 17.18
N ALA A 47 -42.31 -24.23 17.99
CA ALA A 47 -41.37 -25.35 18.05
C ALA A 47 -41.38 -26.09 16.70
N GLY A 48 -40.51 -25.67 15.78
CA GLY A 48 -40.39 -26.25 14.45
C GLY A 48 -39.99 -25.27 13.32
N SER A 49 -39.99 -23.95 13.54
CA SER A 49 -39.63 -23.01 12.46
C SER A 49 -38.12 -23.02 12.16
N THR A 50 -37.78 -23.16 10.87
CA THR A 50 -36.42 -23.39 10.38
C THR A 50 -35.46 -22.23 10.72
N GLY A 51 -34.32 -22.54 11.38
CA GLY A 51 -33.29 -21.56 11.77
C GLY A 51 -32.78 -20.61 10.66
N PRO A 52 -32.84 -20.93 9.36
CA PRO A 52 -32.57 -19.98 8.28
C PRO A 52 -33.60 -18.83 8.17
N LEU A 53 -34.89 -19.08 8.40
CA LEU A 53 -35.94 -18.06 8.31
C LEU A 53 -35.87 -17.08 9.48
N GLN A 54 -35.59 -17.58 10.68
CA GLN A 54 -35.38 -16.73 11.86
C GLN A 54 -34.12 -15.87 11.71
N ARG A 55 -33.02 -16.41 11.18
CA ARG A 55 -31.81 -15.61 10.90
C ARG A 55 -32.08 -14.50 9.88
N ARG A 56 -32.88 -14.78 8.83
CA ARG A 56 -33.32 -13.73 7.90
C ARG A 56 -34.20 -12.69 8.57
N ALA A 57 -35.12 -13.08 9.44
CA ALA A 57 -35.96 -12.15 10.19
C ALA A 57 -35.13 -11.27 11.14
N VAL A 58 -34.13 -11.84 11.82
CA VAL A 58 -33.16 -11.12 12.67
C VAL A 58 -32.35 -10.13 11.83
N GLN A 59 -31.78 -10.55 10.71
CA GLN A 59 -31.01 -9.67 9.82
C GLN A 59 -31.87 -8.53 9.28
N GLN A 60 -33.08 -8.83 8.80
CA GLN A 60 -34.00 -7.84 8.27
C GLN A 60 -34.49 -6.86 9.34
N LEU A 61 -34.80 -7.33 10.55
CA LEU A 61 -35.26 -6.43 11.62
C LEU A 61 -34.11 -5.68 12.29
N SER A 62 -32.90 -6.24 12.32
CA SER A 62 -31.71 -5.57 12.87
C SER A 62 -31.42 -4.24 12.18
N SER A 63 -31.60 -4.17 10.86
CA SER A 63 -31.42 -2.95 10.09
C SER A 63 -32.56 -1.96 10.25
N LEU A 64 -33.73 -2.40 10.70
CA LEU A 64 -34.95 -1.59 10.83
C LEU A 64 -35.17 -1.01 12.22
N VAL A 65 -34.86 -1.76 13.28
CA VAL A 65 -35.13 -1.35 14.67
C VAL A 65 -33.86 -1.16 15.51
N GLY A 66 -32.69 -1.50 14.97
CA GLY A 66 -31.41 -1.48 15.66
C GLY A 66 -31.23 -2.67 16.62
N ASN A 67 -29.97 -3.07 16.85
CA ASN A 67 -29.62 -4.27 17.61
C ASN A 67 -30.17 -4.28 19.05
N ARG A 68 -30.25 -3.10 19.70
CA ARG A 68 -30.76 -2.99 21.08
C ARG A 68 -32.26 -3.27 21.18
N ASN A 69 -33.07 -2.77 20.25
CA ASN A 69 -34.52 -3.06 20.24
C ASN A 69 -34.79 -4.48 19.76
N LEU A 70 -33.99 -4.99 18.83
CA LEU A 70 -34.07 -6.38 18.40
C LEU A 70 -33.80 -7.34 19.56
N GLN A 71 -32.82 -7.03 20.40
CA GLN A 71 -32.52 -7.81 21.60
C GLN A 71 -33.73 -7.86 22.56
N ARG A 72 -34.37 -6.72 22.82
CA ARG A 72 -35.59 -6.65 23.64
C ARG A 72 -36.76 -7.46 23.05
N ILE A 73 -36.92 -7.45 21.73
CA ILE A 73 -37.92 -8.27 21.01
C ILE A 73 -37.63 -9.77 21.18
N LEU A 74 -36.36 -10.18 21.10
CA LEU A 74 -35.93 -11.58 21.28
C LEU A 74 -36.06 -12.06 22.73
N GLU A 75 -35.93 -11.14 23.69
CA GLU A 75 -36.07 -11.38 25.13
C GLU A 75 -37.54 -11.34 25.60
N GLY A 76 -38.48 -10.97 24.73
CA GLY A 76 -39.92 -10.98 25.00
C GLY A 76 -40.42 -9.80 25.83
N GLU A 77 -39.64 -8.73 25.93
CA GLU A 77 -39.93 -7.56 26.76
C GLU A 77 -40.68 -6.46 25.96
N GLU A 78 -42.00 -6.65 25.77
CA GLU A 78 -43.12 -5.68 25.62
C GLU A 78 -44.14 -5.99 24.50
N GLU A 79 -45.41 -6.14 24.91
CA GLU A 79 -46.59 -5.76 24.13
C GLU A 79 -46.62 -4.23 23.97
N ALA A 80 -46.62 -3.69 22.74
CA ALA A 80 -46.93 -2.28 22.51
C ALA A 80 -47.48 -2.02 21.11
N GLU A 81 -48.73 -1.59 21.05
CA GLU A 81 -49.24 -0.74 19.96
C GLU A 81 -48.36 0.51 19.84
N GLY A 82 -47.98 0.86 18.61
CA GLY A 82 -47.33 2.15 18.32
C GLY A 82 -45.81 2.16 18.35
N VAL A 83 -45.15 1.38 17.48
CA VAL A 83 -43.78 1.70 17.07
C VAL A 83 -43.85 2.89 16.11
N SER A 84 -43.81 4.11 16.64
CA SER A 84 -43.57 5.29 15.81
C SER A 84 -42.11 5.27 15.35
N VAL A 85 -41.90 5.15 14.04
CA VAL A 85 -40.59 5.40 13.42
C VAL A 85 -40.35 6.90 13.55
N ALA A 86 -39.63 7.31 14.60
CA ALA A 86 -39.22 8.70 14.77
C ALA A 86 -37.79 8.86 14.20
N ASP A 87 -37.64 9.87 13.36
CA ASP A 87 -36.44 10.35 12.66
C ASP A 87 -35.25 10.77 13.58
N ASP A 88 -34.99 10.10 14.70
CA ASP A 88 -34.06 10.58 15.74
C ASP A 88 -33.16 9.49 16.37
N ALA A 89 -32.70 8.51 15.58
CA ALA A 89 -31.94 7.36 16.08
C ALA A 89 -30.45 7.61 16.46
N MET A 90 -29.98 8.86 16.46
CA MET A 90 -28.59 9.17 16.86
C MET A 90 -28.50 9.40 18.38
N PRO A 91 -27.61 8.70 19.10
CA PRO A 91 -27.32 8.96 20.51
C PRO A 91 -27.05 10.45 20.76
N ALA A 92 -27.59 11.01 21.84
CA ALA A 92 -27.53 12.45 22.08
C ALA A 92 -26.09 12.97 22.26
N ASP A 93 -25.22 12.14 22.82
CA ASP A 93 -23.78 12.37 22.95
C ASP A 93 -23.03 12.30 21.61
N LEU A 94 -23.37 11.36 20.72
CA LEU A 94 -22.86 11.36 19.34
C LEU A 94 -23.31 12.62 18.59
N ARG A 95 -24.58 12.99 18.71
CA ARG A 95 -25.12 14.21 18.10
C ARG A 95 -24.37 15.45 18.61
N ALA A 96 -24.13 15.54 19.92
CA ALA A 96 -23.37 16.63 20.52
C ALA A 96 -21.91 16.65 20.06
N PHE A 97 -21.29 15.48 19.88
CA PHE A 97 -19.93 15.36 19.34
C PHE A 97 -19.84 15.90 17.92
N LEU A 98 -20.76 15.49 17.02
CA LEU A 98 -20.77 15.97 15.63
C LEU A 98 -21.06 17.48 15.55
N GLN A 99 -21.87 18.03 16.45
CA GLN A 99 -22.17 19.46 16.52
C GLN A 99 -20.98 20.33 16.97
N ARG A 100 -19.85 19.76 17.41
CA ARG A 100 -18.62 20.51 17.70
C ARG A 100 -18.03 21.17 16.44
N GLY A 101 -18.43 20.71 15.25
CA GLY A 101 -17.83 21.14 13.98
C GLY A 101 -16.43 20.57 13.81
N VAL A 102 -15.62 21.18 12.94
CA VAL A 102 -14.24 20.73 12.67
C VAL A 102 -13.42 20.76 13.95
N MET A 103 -12.73 19.66 14.26
CA MET A 103 -11.98 19.47 15.49
C MET A 103 -10.46 19.38 15.23
N PRO A 104 -9.61 20.04 16.04
CA PRO A 104 -9.95 20.88 17.20
C PRO A 104 -10.54 22.26 16.81
N GLY A 105 -10.42 22.61 15.54
CA GLY A 105 -10.91 23.84 14.92
C GLY A 105 -10.54 23.82 13.42
N PRO A 106 -10.93 24.85 12.66
CA PRO A 106 -10.65 24.91 11.21
C PRO A 106 -9.14 24.88 10.88
N ASP A 107 -8.31 25.44 11.76
CA ASP A 107 -6.85 25.50 11.60
C ASP A 107 -6.14 24.16 11.89
N GLY A 108 -6.85 23.20 12.48
CA GLY A 108 -6.28 21.90 12.87
C GLY A 108 -5.30 21.99 14.03
N ALA A 109 -4.47 20.97 14.17
CA ALA A 109 -3.35 20.91 15.09
C ALA A 109 -2.14 20.27 14.40
N ASP A 110 -0.96 20.82 14.66
CA ASP A 110 0.29 20.25 14.18
C ASP A 110 0.68 19.05 15.07
N ILE A 111 1.09 17.96 14.43
CA ILE A 111 1.36 16.64 15.02
C ILE A 111 2.79 16.23 14.67
N THR A 112 3.52 15.70 15.65
CA THR A 112 4.87 15.13 15.51
C THR A 112 4.92 13.71 16.13
N PRO A 113 4.54 12.66 15.38
CA PRO A 113 4.25 11.35 15.95
C PRO A 113 5.48 10.59 16.50
N THR A 114 6.61 10.61 15.80
CA THR A 114 7.82 9.80 16.12
C THR A 114 9.07 10.63 16.37
N GLY A 115 8.95 11.96 16.35
CA GLY A 115 10.11 12.85 16.40
C GLY A 115 10.81 13.07 15.06
N ILE A 116 10.43 12.35 14.00
CA ILE A 116 10.68 12.74 12.62
C ILE A 116 9.34 12.98 11.94
N GLY A 117 9.31 13.86 10.95
CA GLY A 117 8.08 14.24 10.27
C GLY A 117 7.22 15.23 11.05
N GLY A 118 6.17 15.69 10.39
CA GLY A 118 5.27 16.70 10.90
C GLY A 118 4.15 16.98 9.92
N PHE A 119 2.91 17.01 10.43
CA PHE A 119 1.74 17.37 9.62
C PHE A 119 0.68 18.04 10.47
N ASN A 120 -0.23 18.75 9.81
CA ASN A 120 -1.42 19.28 10.44
C ASN A 120 -2.58 18.28 10.31
N ALA A 121 -3.31 18.07 11.39
CA ALA A 121 -4.47 17.18 11.42
C ALA A 121 -5.73 17.90 11.89
N ARG A 122 -6.86 17.51 11.29
CA ARG A 122 -8.19 17.88 11.79
C ARG A 122 -9.22 16.84 11.40
N PHE A 123 -10.23 16.67 12.22
CA PHE A 123 -11.38 15.82 11.91
C PHE A 123 -12.58 16.68 11.51
N ASN A 124 -13.19 16.37 10.37
CA ASN A 124 -14.43 16.98 9.92
C ASN A 124 -15.62 16.04 10.18
N PRO A 125 -16.53 16.36 11.12
CA PRO A 125 -17.67 15.51 11.44
C PRO A 125 -18.72 15.43 10.32
N ASP A 126 -18.80 16.43 9.44
CA ASP A 126 -19.79 16.46 8.35
C ASP A 126 -19.41 15.48 7.23
N SER A 127 -18.12 15.48 6.84
CA SER A 127 -17.60 14.53 5.85
C SER A 127 -17.13 13.21 6.46
N ARG A 128 -17.01 13.13 7.79
CA ARG A 128 -16.43 11.98 8.52
C ARG A 128 -15.02 11.65 8.04
N GLU A 129 -14.21 12.70 7.87
CA GLU A 129 -12.83 12.59 7.39
C GLU A 129 -11.86 13.13 8.43
N LEU A 130 -10.83 12.35 8.72
CA LEU A 130 -9.56 12.85 9.20
C LEU A 130 -8.82 13.45 8.00
N ILE A 131 -8.55 14.75 8.06
CA ILE A 131 -7.78 15.46 7.05
C ILE A 131 -6.38 15.66 7.59
N ILE A 132 -5.42 14.98 6.95
CA ILE A 132 -3.98 15.15 7.15
C ILE A 132 -3.49 16.14 6.11
N THR A 133 -2.83 17.21 6.53
CA THR A 133 -2.30 18.25 5.64
C THR A 133 -0.79 18.36 5.78
N LEU A 134 -0.09 18.15 4.67
CA LEU A 134 1.35 18.35 4.54
C LEU A 134 1.59 19.55 3.61
N ASN A 135 2.36 20.53 4.07
CA ASN A 135 2.70 21.74 3.29
C ASN A 135 4.17 21.63 2.92
N VAL A 136 4.48 21.65 1.63
CA VAL A 136 5.81 21.40 1.10
C VAL A 136 6.23 22.56 0.21
N GLY A 137 7.16 23.38 0.69
CA GLY A 137 7.80 24.43 -0.08
C GLY A 137 9.04 23.90 -0.78
N ILE A 138 9.14 24.09 -2.10
CA ILE A 138 10.15 23.42 -2.92
C ILE A 138 11.13 24.41 -3.55
N SER A 139 12.42 24.16 -3.30
CA SER A 139 13.55 24.73 -4.04
C SER A 139 13.96 23.74 -5.15
N PHE A 140 13.92 24.21 -6.40
CA PHE A 140 14.36 23.43 -7.56
C PHE A 140 15.84 23.69 -7.83
N ILE A 141 16.66 22.65 -7.68
CA ILE A 141 18.12 22.73 -7.78
C ILE A 141 18.56 22.09 -9.10
N HIS A 142 19.41 22.78 -9.86
CA HIS A 142 20.08 22.16 -11.00
C HIS A 142 21.13 21.17 -10.48
N GLY A 143 21.18 19.96 -11.05
CA GLY A 143 22.22 18.99 -10.69
C GLY A 143 23.59 19.41 -11.22
N LEU A 144 23.68 19.64 -12.53
CA LEU A 144 24.96 19.93 -13.21
C LEU A 144 24.94 21.24 -14.01
N SER A 145 26.14 21.78 -14.22
CA SER A 145 26.43 22.94 -15.05
C SER A 145 27.46 22.56 -16.14
N ILE A 146 27.45 23.31 -17.23
CA ILE A 146 28.41 23.14 -18.32
C ILE A 146 28.97 24.50 -18.77
N ASP A 147 30.29 24.57 -18.90
CA ASP A 147 30.96 25.71 -19.52
C ASP A 147 30.89 25.59 -21.06
N PRO A 148 30.19 26.51 -21.76
CA PRO A 148 30.01 26.44 -23.21
C PRO A 148 31.31 26.66 -24.00
N ALA A 149 32.36 27.23 -23.40
CA ALA A 149 33.63 27.46 -24.07
C ALA A 149 34.54 26.22 -24.02
N THR A 150 34.51 25.48 -22.91
CA THR A 150 35.43 24.36 -22.66
C THR A 150 34.75 22.99 -22.75
N ASN A 151 33.42 22.93 -22.77
CA ASN A 151 32.61 21.71 -22.59
C ASN A 151 32.97 20.94 -21.31
N ASN A 152 33.45 21.68 -20.29
CA ASN A 152 33.71 21.15 -18.97
C ASN A 152 32.39 21.09 -18.20
N VAL A 153 32.10 19.95 -17.57
CA VAL A 153 30.90 19.71 -16.77
C VAL A 153 31.29 19.73 -15.30
N THR A 154 30.52 20.47 -14.50
CA THR A 154 30.75 20.63 -13.06
C THR A 154 29.43 20.46 -12.30
N PRO A 155 29.45 20.04 -11.02
CA PRO A 155 28.26 20.13 -10.18
C PRO A 155 27.76 21.59 -10.15
N ASP A 156 26.44 21.77 -10.25
CA ASP A 156 25.81 23.07 -9.99
C ASP A 156 25.45 23.12 -8.50
N GLY A 157 24.46 22.35 -8.06
CA GLY A 157 24.13 22.19 -6.64
C GLY A 157 23.75 23.48 -5.92
N THR A 158 23.57 24.59 -6.66
CA THR A 158 23.23 25.89 -6.08
C THR A 158 21.89 25.78 -5.34
N GLY A 159 21.93 25.97 -4.02
CA GLY A 159 20.77 25.77 -3.13
C GLY A 159 21.02 24.73 -2.04
N LEU A 160 22.09 23.94 -2.16
CA LEU A 160 22.55 23.05 -1.09
C LEU A 160 23.30 23.80 0.01
N ASP A 161 23.12 23.39 1.27
CA ASP A 161 23.85 23.90 2.42
C ASP A 161 25.15 23.12 2.62
N MET A 162 26.27 23.70 2.16
CA MET A 162 27.58 23.07 2.30
C MET A 162 28.12 23.02 3.74
N SER A 163 27.39 23.54 4.74
CA SER A 163 27.71 23.33 6.16
C SER A 163 27.09 22.04 6.72
N ASP A 164 26.07 21.51 6.06
CA ASP A 164 25.44 20.23 6.35
C ASP A 164 26.27 19.09 5.72
N THR A 165 26.50 18.01 6.48
CA THR A 165 27.33 16.88 6.02
C THR A 165 26.62 15.97 5.03
N ASP A 166 25.30 15.84 5.13
CA ASP A 166 24.51 15.00 4.24
C ASP A 166 24.35 15.69 2.87
N GLU A 167 24.16 17.01 2.87
CA GLU A 167 24.16 17.80 1.63
C GLU A 167 25.54 17.90 0.98
N GLN A 168 26.63 17.89 1.76
CA GLN A 168 27.99 17.69 1.23
C GLN A 168 28.12 16.34 0.51
N GLY A 169 27.52 15.28 1.07
CA GLY A 169 27.44 13.96 0.45
C GLY A 169 26.72 14.01 -0.90
N THR A 170 25.54 14.62 -0.95
CA THR A 170 24.79 14.87 -2.19
C THR A 170 25.60 15.63 -3.23
N PHE A 171 26.31 16.69 -2.83
CA PHE A 171 27.18 17.42 -3.75
C PHE A 171 28.33 16.54 -4.28
N GLY A 172 28.86 15.64 -3.45
CA GLY A 172 29.84 14.63 -3.85
C GLY A 172 29.33 13.68 -4.94
N GLU A 173 28.07 13.24 -4.86
CA GLU A 173 27.42 12.43 -5.89
C GLU A 173 27.27 13.20 -7.21
N LEU A 174 26.88 14.48 -7.16
CA LEU A 174 26.83 15.34 -8.34
C LEU A 174 28.22 15.51 -8.98
N GLN A 175 29.27 15.64 -8.15
CA GLN A 175 30.64 15.69 -8.64
C GLN A 175 31.07 14.38 -9.32
N ALA A 176 30.66 13.22 -8.78
CA ALA A 176 30.90 11.92 -9.41
C ALA A 176 30.16 11.80 -10.76
N ALA A 177 28.90 12.23 -10.83
CA ALA A 177 28.13 12.25 -12.07
C ALA A 177 28.76 13.18 -13.14
N ALA A 178 29.23 14.36 -12.74
CA ALA A 178 29.96 15.27 -13.64
C ALA A 178 31.22 14.59 -14.23
N ASN A 179 31.99 13.91 -13.38
CA ASN A 179 33.19 13.17 -13.81
C ASN A 179 32.84 12.02 -14.78
N GLN A 180 31.73 11.33 -14.56
CA GLN A 180 31.25 10.28 -15.45
C GLN A 180 30.91 10.83 -16.83
N ILE A 181 30.14 11.93 -16.90
CA ILE A 181 29.81 12.59 -18.18
C ILE A 181 31.08 13.05 -18.90
N MET A 182 32.05 13.60 -18.16
CA MET A 182 33.35 14.01 -18.74
C MET A 182 34.14 12.84 -19.32
N THR A 183 33.91 11.62 -18.84
CA THR A 183 34.58 10.39 -19.29
C THR A 183 33.85 9.73 -20.46
N ASP A 184 32.53 9.56 -20.32
CA ASP A 184 31.74 8.70 -21.19
C ASP A 184 31.07 9.43 -22.35
N VAL A 185 30.76 10.72 -22.17
CA VAL A 185 30.02 11.50 -23.16
C VAL A 185 31.00 12.31 -24.01
N PRO A 186 30.94 12.19 -25.36
CA PRO A 186 31.76 13.02 -26.25
C PRO A 186 31.55 14.51 -25.99
N ALA A 187 32.62 15.30 -26.04
CA ALA A 187 32.57 16.72 -25.70
C ALA A 187 31.51 17.53 -26.48
N ALA A 188 31.22 17.14 -27.73
CA ALA A 188 30.20 17.78 -28.57
C ALA A 188 28.76 17.55 -28.06
N ASP A 189 28.51 16.47 -27.32
CA ASP A 189 27.17 16.04 -26.89
C ASP A 189 26.86 16.44 -25.45
N ARG A 190 27.88 16.78 -24.64
CA ARG A 190 27.74 17.12 -23.21
C ARG A 190 26.75 18.25 -22.93
N ALA A 191 26.72 19.26 -23.80
CA ALA A 191 25.79 20.38 -23.63
C ALA A 191 24.34 19.94 -23.75
N ALA A 192 24.03 19.05 -24.69
CA ALA A 192 22.69 18.50 -24.84
C ALA A 192 22.33 17.61 -23.64
N GLU A 193 23.25 16.75 -23.22
CA GLU A 193 23.08 15.85 -22.07
C GLU A 193 22.80 16.64 -20.77
N VAL A 194 23.65 17.60 -20.42
CA VAL A 194 23.51 18.38 -19.18
C VAL A 194 22.24 19.23 -19.19
N ASN A 195 21.99 19.97 -20.27
CA ASN A 195 20.84 20.88 -20.32
C ASN A 195 19.50 20.15 -20.35
N SER A 196 19.43 18.93 -20.89
CA SER A 196 18.16 18.19 -20.98
C SER A 196 17.88 17.30 -19.77
N ARG A 197 18.91 16.79 -19.08
CA ARG A 197 18.73 15.78 -18.01
C ARG A 197 19.07 16.28 -16.61
N TRP A 198 19.92 17.30 -16.50
CA TRP A 198 20.49 17.77 -15.23
C TRP A 198 20.16 19.23 -14.89
N ARG A 199 19.40 19.91 -15.75
CA ARG A 199 18.93 21.28 -15.50
C ARG A 199 17.42 21.36 -15.67
N TRP A 200 16.75 21.88 -14.65
CA TRP A 200 15.37 22.37 -14.77
C TRP A 200 15.24 23.42 -15.88
N GLY A 201 14.16 23.34 -16.65
CA GLY A 201 13.90 24.16 -17.82
C GLY A 201 12.41 24.45 -18.06
N GLY A 202 11.61 24.52 -16.99
CA GLY A 202 10.17 24.85 -17.05
C GLY A 202 9.22 23.70 -16.75
N GLU A 203 9.73 22.51 -16.43
CA GLU A 203 8.95 21.31 -16.08
C GLU A 203 8.57 21.24 -14.59
N GLU A 204 8.93 22.23 -13.76
CA GLU A 204 8.81 22.11 -12.31
C GLU A 204 7.35 22.13 -11.83
N ASP A 205 6.44 22.85 -12.51
CA ASP A 205 5.01 22.85 -12.15
C ASP A 205 4.36 21.48 -12.43
N ALA A 206 4.77 20.84 -13.53
CA ALA A 206 4.33 19.49 -13.87
C ALA A 206 4.86 18.49 -12.84
N TRP A 207 6.13 18.63 -12.45
CA TRP A 207 6.75 17.81 -11.41
C TRP A 207 6.02 17.94 -10.06
N MET A 208 5.73 19.16 -9.60
CA MET A 208 4.99 19.37 -8.34
C MET A 208 3.61 18.73 -8.39
N THR A 209 2.91 18.86 -9.52
CA THR A 209 1.59 18.26 -9.73
C THR A 209 1.67 16.72 -9.65
N GLN A 210 2.69 16.13 -10.27
CA GLN A 210 2.93 14.68 -10.20
C GLN A 210 3.23 14.24 -8.77
N TYR A 211 4.19 14.88 -8.08
CA TYR A 211 4.52 14.58 -6.69
C TYR A 211 3.27 14.62 -5.80
N GLN A 212 2.49 15.70 -5.88
CA GLN A 212 1.25 15.84 -5.12
C GLN A 212 0.27 14.69 -5.40
N GLN A 213 0.05 14.34 -6.66
CA GLN A 213 -0.89 13.28 -7.04
C GLN A 213 -0.42 11.90 -6.58
N THR A 214 0.87 11.58 -6.80
CA THR A 214 1.48 10.31 -6.42
C THR A 214 1.36 10.10 -4.91
N VAL A 215 1.76 11.09 -4.11
CA VAL A 215 1.73 10.99 -2.64
C VAL A 215 0.30 10.91 -2.11
N GLN A 216 -0.62 11.77 -2.58
CA GLN A 216 -2.01 11.74 -2.10
C GLN A 216 -2.71 10.43 -2.45
N THR A 217 -2.43 9.87 -3.64
CA THR A 217 -3.01 8.59 -4.06
C THR A 217 -2.47 7.44 -3.24
N ALA A 218 -1.16 7.43 -2.97
CA ALA A 218 -0.54 6.38 -2.20
C ALA A 218 -1.00 6.39 -0.73
N TRP A 219 -1.03 7.57 -0.10
CA TRP A 219 -1.24 7.66 1.34
C TRP A 219 -2.69 7.92 1.76
N GLY A 220 -3.54 8.51 0.91
CA GLY A 220 -4.94 8.80 1.24
C GLY A 220 -5.89 7.65 0.93
N GLY A 221 -6.91 7.44 1.76
CA GLY A 221 -8.03 6.51 1.50
C GLY A 221 -7.66 5.03 1.45
N GLN A 222 -6.49 4.64 1.98
CA GLN A 222 -6.04 3.24 1.98
C GLN A 222 -6.61 2.46 3.15
N HIS A 223 -6.90 3.13 4.26
CA HIS A 223 -7.53 2.53 5.43
C HIS A 223 -8.46 3.54 6.13
N PHE A 224 -9.36 3.03 6.97
CA PHE A 224 -10.27 3.88 7.76
C PHE A 224 -10.34 3.42 9.22
N PHE A 225 -10.90 4.28 10.08
CA PHE A 225 -11.06 4.02 11.51
C PHE A 225 -12.52 3.97 11.93
N ILE A 226 -12.82 3.26 13.01
CA ILE A 226 -14.15 3.17 13.65
C ILE A 226 -14.05 3.72 15.06
N SER A 227 -14.98 4.57 15.48
CA SER A 227 -15.04 5.03 16.87
C SER A 227 -15.39 3.88 17.81
N GLN A 228 -14.70 3.80 18.95
CA GLN A 228 -15.00 2.79 19.97
C GLN A 228 -16.26 3.17 20.77
N ASP A 229 -16.53 4.46 20.93
CA ASP A 229 -17.72 4.97 21.63
C ASP A 229 -18.98 4.80 20.78
N TRP A 230 -18.84 4.98 19.46
CA TRP A 230 -19.94 4.97 18.49
C TRP A 230 -19.54 4.18 17.24
N PRO A 231 -19.77 2.86 17.19
CA PRO A 231 -19.37 2.03 16.05
C PRO A 231 -19.97 2.44 14.70
N GLU A 232 -21.06 3.21 14.71
CA GLU A 232 -21.67 3.84 13.53
C GLU A 232 -20.91 5.07 12.99
N LEU A 233 -19.95 5.59 13.75
CA LEU A 233 -19.07 6.68 13.35
C LEU A 233 -17.75 6.10 12.84
N MET A 234 -17.54 6.24 11.55
CA MET A 234 -16.30 5.90 10.85
C MET A 234 -15.54 7.17 10.48
N SER A 235 -14.22 7.07 10.28
CA SER A 235 -13.37 8.15 9.80
C SER A 235 -12.53 7.66 8.63
N ASN A 236 -12.78 8.22 7.44
CA ASN A 236 -11.85 8.09 6.32
C ASN A 236 -10.60 8.93 6.58
N VAL A 237 -9.48 8.53 6.02
CA VAL A 237 -8.25 9.33 6.05
C VAL A 237 -8.04 9.97 4.69
N ARG A 238 -7.99 11.31 4.68
CA ARG A 238 -7.65 12.10 3.51
C ARG A 238 -6.30 12.75 3.73
N VAL A 239 -5.34 12.44 2.86
CA VAL A 239 -4.05 13.12 2.81
C VAL A 239 -4.12 14.24 1.77
N ALA A 240 -3.86 15.46 2.20
CA ALA A 240 -3.80 16.66 1.38
C ALA A 240 -2.35 17.18 1.37
N VAL A 241 -1.70 17.12 0.22
CA VAL A 241 -0.34 17.61 0.04
C VAL A 241 -0.40 18.92 -0.71
N ASN A 242 -0.04 20.00 -0.05
CA ASN A 242 0.03 21.33 -0.65
C ASN A 242 1.48 21.61 -1.04
N VAL A 243 1.75 21.65 -2.34
CA VAL A 243 3.07 21.96 -2.88
C VAL A 243 3.10 23.38 -3.43
N HIS A 244 4.20 24.09 -3.20
CA HIS A 244 4.46 25.36 -3.87
C HIS A 244 5.95 25.60 -4.10
N ARG A 245 6.24 26.54 -5.02
CA ARG A 245 7.61 27.00 -5.27
C ARG A 245 8.10 27.88 -4.13
N GLY A 246 9.36 27.69 -3.78
CA GLY A 246 10.02 28.39 -2.68
C GLY A 246 9.59 27.85 -1.31
N GLN A 247 10.49 27.99 -0.36
CA GLN A 247 10.27 27.62 1.04
C GLN A 247 9.73 28.83 1.81
N ALA A 248 8.77 28.60 2.69
CA ALA A 248 8.09 29.61 3.49
C ALA A 248 7.99 29.19 4.97
N ASP A 249 7.80 30.17 5.84
CA ASP A 249 7.51 29.92 7.25
C ASP A 249 6.15 29.18 7.38
N GLY A 250 6.11 28.10 8.15
CA GLY A 250 4.92 27.26 8.31
C GLY A 250 4.77 26.15 7.27
N ASP A 251 5.74 26.00 6.36
CA ASP A 251 5.88 24.76 5.62
C ASP A 251 6.27 23.64 6.58
N HIS A 252 5.55 22.52 6.50
CA HIS A 252 5.92 21.32 7.22
C HIS A 252 7.28 20.81 6.73
N THR A 253 7.51 20.93 5.41
CA THR A 253 8.71 20.42 4.74
C THR A 253 9.32 21.44 3.80
N LYS A 254 10.62 21.62 3.94
CA LYS A 254 11.48 22.37 3.01
C LYS A 254 12.11 21.38 2.02
N GLY A 255 11.53 21.28 0.84
CA GLY A 255 12.03 20.40 -0.22
C GLY A 255 13.17 21.04 -1.02
N LYS A 256 14.17 20.23 -1.36
CA LYS A 256 15.27 20.52 -2.28
C LYS A 256 15.30 19.44 -3.35
N ILE A 257 14.71 19.73 -4.51
CA ILE A 257 14.54 18.74 -5.58
C ILE A 257 15.58 18.99 -6.66
N ILE A 258 16.48 18.03 -6.82
CA ILE A 258 17.66 18.17 -7.66
C ILE A 258 17.40 17.52 -9.01
N LYS A 259 17.60 18.27 -10.10
CA LYS A 259 17.38 17.73 -11.45
C LYS A 259 18.43 16.66 -11.76
N THR A 260 17.97 15.44 -11.93
CA THR A 260 18.77 14.27 -12.27
C THR A 260 18.05 13.38 -13.30
N PRO A 261 18.78 12.55 -14.05
CA PRO A 261 18.20 11.38 -14.72
C PRO A 261 17.80 10.28 -13.71
N PRO A 262 17.05 9.23 -14.14
CA PRO A 262 16.79 8.05 -13.32
C PRO A 262 18.07 7.44 -12.75
N ASN A 263 17.99 6.87 -11.55
CA ASN A 263 19.14 6.45 -10.73
C ASN A 263 20.10 7.61 -10.47
N GLY A 264 19.53 8.78 -10.11
CA GLY A 264 20.28 9.98 -9.83
C GLY A 264 21.04 9.92 -8.50
N ILE A 265 20.85 10.95 -7.68
CA ILE A 265 21.33 10.99 -6.30
C ILE A 265 20.37 10.27 -5.36
N GLY A 266 20.83 9.96 -4.14
CA GLY A 266 19.96 9.46 -3.07
C GLY A 266 18.88 10.45 -2.64
N ALA A 267 17.91 9.96 -1.87
CA ALA A 267 16.89 10.75 -1.20
C ALA A 267 16.95 10.51 0.31
N TYR A 268 16.56 11.53 1.08
CA TYR A 268 16.45 11.43 2.54
C TYR A 268 15.58 12.55 3.11
N VAL A 269 15.05 12.28 4.31
CA VAL A 269 14.39 13.25 5.17
C VAL A 269 15.24 13.50 6.42
N GLN A 270 15.34 14.77 6.82
CA GLN A 270 16.01 15.17 8.06
C GLN A 270 15.23 16.24 8.83
N SER A 271 15.55 16.41 10.11
CA SER A 271 14.98 17.44 10.97
C SER A 271 15.98 17.89 12.04
N ASN A 272 16.00 19.19 12.36
CA ASN A 272 16.86 19.73 13.41
C ASN A 272 16.16 19.78 14.78
N ASP A 273 14.83 19.88 14.79
CA ASP A 273 14.00 19.84 15.99
C ASP A 273 12.86 18.83 15.85
N THR A 274 13.04 17.69 16.51
CA THR A 274 12.09 16.57 16.53
C THR A 274 10.71 16.93 17.10
N ALA A 275 10.60 18.04 17.82
CA ALA A 275 9.31 18.52 18.36
C ALA A 275 8.61 19.52 17.43
N ASN A 276 9.24 19.93 16.33
CA ASN A 276 8.72 20.92 15.42
C ASN A 276 8.19 20.29 14.13
N ALA A 277 6.87 20.34 13.94
CA ALA A 277 6.21 19.83 12.73
C ALA A 277 6.63 20.56 11.45
N ASN A 278 7.24 21.75 11.56
CA ASN A 278 7.58 22.66 10.47
C ASN A 278 9.09 22.76 10.20
N ASP A 279 9.86 21.77 10.65
CA ASP A 279 11.32 21.73 10.50
C ASP A 279 11.80 20.46 9.80
N GLN A 280 11.01 19.95 8.86
CA GLN A 280 11.42 18.82 8.03
C GLN A 280 12.14 19.34 6.78
N GLU A 281 13.18 18.65 6.37
CA GLU A 281 13.85 18.87 5.10
C GLU A 281 13.80 17.60 4.27
N LEU A 282 13.54 17.75 2.96
CA LEU A 282 13.51 16.66 2.00
C LEU A 282 14.51 16.96 0.89
N ILE A 283 15.51 16.10 0.73
CA ILE A 283 16.45 16.14 -0.39
C ILE A 283 16.16 14.93 -1.26
N MET A 284 16.00 15.13 -2.58
CA MET A 284 15.58 14.05 -3.47
C MET A 284 15.95 14.33 -4.94
N SER A 285 16.19 13.25 -5.71
CA SER A 285 16.30 13.31 -7.17
C SER A 285 14.98 13.64 -7.83
N SER A 286 15.00 14.42 -8.91
CA SER A 286 13.79 14.72 -9.69
C SER A 286 13.13 13.49 -10.30
N SER A 287 13.87 12.39 -10.49
CA SER A 287 13.36 11.13 -11.03
C SER A 287 12.56 10.28 -10.05
N ASP A 288 12.64 10.57 -8.76
CA ASP A 288 12.15 9.68 -7.70
C ASP A 288 10.62 9.75 -7.49
N VAL A 289 9.95 10.61 -8.25
CA VAL A 289 8.48 10.65 -8.39
C VAL A 289 7.94 9.55 -9.31
N ASP A 290 8.82 8.89 -10.07
CA ASP A 290 8.53 7.71 -10.87
C ASP A 290 9.03 6.44 -10.15
N PRO A 291 8.48 5.25 -10.44
CA PRO A 291 9.00 4.01 -9.91
C PRO A 291 10.49 3.84 -10.24
N SER A 292 11.29 3.48 -9.24
CA SER A 292 12.72 3.20 -9.44
C SER A 292 12.91 2.14 -10.53
N PRO A 293 13.77 2.38 -11.52
CA PRO A 293 14.04 1.38 -12.56
C PRO A 293 14.81 0.16 -12.00
N ASN A 294 15.41 0.28 -10.81
CA ASN A 294 16.12 -0.78 -10.12
C ASN A 294 15.27 -1.31 -8.96
N SER A 295 14.29 -2.17 -9.26
CA SER A 295 13.47 -2.78 -8.21
C SER A 295 14.32 -3.66 -7.29
N LEU A 296 14.29 -3.35 -6.00
CA LEU A 296 14.91 -4.18 -4.95
C LEU A 296 14.08 -5.44 -4.64
N LEU A 297 12.93 -5.62 -5.30
CA LEU A 297 12.05 -6.77 -5.19
C LEU A 297 12.21 -7.73 -6.38
N ARG A 298 13.10 -7.45 -7.34
CA ARG A 298 13.40 -8.32 -8.48
C ARG A 298 14.87 -8.67 -8.52
N TRP A 299 15.14 -9.96 -8.57
CA TRP A 299 16.48 -10.50 -8.59
C TRP A 299 16.61 -11.58 -9.65
N GLU A 300 17.82 -11.80 -10.16
CA GLU A 300 18.04 -12.69 -11.28
C GLU A 300 19.17 -13.67 -10.99
N LEU A 301 18.94 -14.95 -11.29
CA LEU A 301 19.97 -15.98 -11.23
C LEU A 301 20.18 -16.57 -12.63
N TYR A 302 21.40 -16.46 -13.15
CA TYR A 302 21.76 -16.88 -14.49
C TYR A 302 22.39 -18.27 -14.51
N PHE A 303 22.02 -19.08 -15.49
CA PHE A 303 22.45 -20.46 -15.63
C PHE A 303 23.42 -20.65 -16.80
N ALA A 304 24.31 -21.61 -16.62
CA ALA A 304 25.13 -22.13 -17.71
C ALA A 304 24.25 -22.64 -18.87
N HIS A 305 24.83 -22.66 -20.06
CA HIS A 305 24.18 -23.22 -21.24
C HIS A 305 23.71 -24.65 -20.96
N ASP A 306 22.46 -24.95 -21.34
CA ASP A 306 21.88 -26.28 -21.22
C ASP A 306 21.96 -26.89 -19.81
N SER A 307 21.73 -26.07 -18.80
CA SER A 307 21.86 -26.48 -17.39
C SER A 307 20.79 -25.87 -16.50
N ALA A 308 20.35 -26.69 -15.53
CA ALA A 308 19.60 -26.28 -14.34
C ALA A 308 20.43 -26.45 -13.05
N ASN A 309 21.75 -26.64 -13.16
CA ASN A 309 22.62 -26.84 -12.01
C ASN A 309 22.94 -25.51 -11.30
N ILE A 310 22.37 -25.31 -10.11
CA ILE A 310 22.60 -24.11 -9.29
C ILE A 310 24.09 -23.90 -8.97
N ALA A 311 24.87 -24.97 -8.78
CA ALA A 311 26.29 -24.84 -8.48
C ALA A 311 27.10 -24.21 -9.64
N ALA A 312 26.55 -24.23 -10.86
CA ALA A 312 27.12 -23.58 -12.04
C ALA A 312 26.40 -22.27 -12.40
N ALA A 313 25.42 -21.84 -11.59
CA ALA A 313 24.69 -20.59 -11.77
C ALA A 313 25.44 -19.40 -11.14
N SER A 314 25.03 -18.17 -11.49
CA SER A 314 25.69 -16.93 -11.09
C SER A 314 24.71 -15.76 -11.05
N SER A 315 24.91 -14.80 -10.15
CA SER A 315 24.09 -13.58 -10.05
C SER A 315 24.28 -12.58 -11.19
N GLN A 316 25.15 -12.90 -12.15
CA GLN A 316 25.39 -12.12 -13.37
C GLN A 316 25.46 -13.04 -14.59
N PRO A 317 25.08 -12.54 -15.79
CA PRO A 317 25.20 -13.28 -17.03
C PRO A 317 26.62 -13.81 -17.27
N GLY A 318 26.73 -14.97 -17.91
CA GLY A 318 28.02 -15.55 -18.31
C GLY A 318 28.91 -16.05 -17.16
N GLY A 319 28.43 -16.06 -15.91
CA GLY A 319 29.17 -16.60 -14.77
C GLY A 319 30.10 -15.60 -14.06
N ALA A 320 29.93 -14.29 -14.30
CA ALA A 320 30.81 -13.25 -13.78
C ALA A 320 30.49 -12.78 -12.34
N GLY A 321 29.39 -13.26 -11.75
CA GLY A 321 28.85 -12.77 -10.49
C GLY A 321 29.10 -13.69 -9.29
N THR A 322 28.29 -13.51 -8.26
CA THR A 322 28.28 -14.37 -7.08
C THR A 322 27.80 -15.76 -7.46
N PRO A 323 28.51 -16.85 -7.08
CA PRO A 323 28.08 -18.21 -7.37
C PRO A 323 26.67 -18.51 -6.82
N GLY A 324 25.88 -19.26 -7.57
CA GLY A 324 24.46 -19.50 -7.31
C GLY A 324 24.11 -19.86 -5.86
N PRO A 325 24.76 -20.85 -5.22
CA PRO A 325 24.48 -21.17 -3.82
C PRO A 325 24.76 -20.01 -2.85
N ALA A 326 25.82 -19.24 -3.09
CA ALA A 326 26.15 -18.10 -2.24
C ALA A 326 25.14 -16.96 -2.43
N PHE A 327 24.76 -16.68 -3.68
CA PHE A 327 23.74 -15.68 -4.00
C PHE A 327 22.38 -16.04 -3.39
N LEU A 328 21.92 -17.28 -3.54
CA LEU A 328 20.66 -17.72 -2.97
C LEU A 328 20.67 -17.68 -1.44
N ASN A 329 21.80 -17.96 -0.79
CA ASN A 329 21.93 -17.75 0.65
C ASN A 329 21.85 -16.26 1.04
N GLN A 330 22.39 -15.35 0.24
CA GLN A 330 22.23 -13.91 0.45
C GLN A 330 20.77 -13.48 0.26
N PHE A 331 20.09 -14.03 -0.76
CA PHE A 331 18.67 -13.81 -0.98
C PHE A 331 17.84 -14.27 0.22
N ILE A 332 18.11 -15.47 0.77
CA ILE A 332 17.46 -15.96 2.00
C ILE A 332 17.73 -15.02 3.19
N ALA A 333 18.98 -14.58 3.38
CA ALA A 333 19.32 -13.64 4.45
C ALA A 333 18.60 -12.29 4.30
N THR A 334 18.28 -11.90 3.06
CA THR A 334 17.60 -10.64 2.75
C THR A 334 16.08 -10.74 2.96
N PHE A 335 15.44 -11.80 2.48
CA PHE A 335 13.97 -11.92 2.39
C PHE A 335 13.35 -12.94 3.37
N ASN A 336 14.11 -13.33 4.39
CA ASN A 336 13.55 -14.03 5.53
C ASN A 336 12.44 -13.19 6.16
N ALA A 337 11.31 -13.83 6.47
CA ALA A 337 10.25 -13.17 7.22
C ALA A 337 10.72 -12.90 8.65
N ALA A 338 10.21 -11.83 9.25
CA ALA A 338 10.37 -11.63 10.67
C ALA A 338 9.72 -12.78 11.46
N PRO A 339 10.21 -13.11 12.67
CA PRO A 339 9.61 -14.15 13.49
C PRO A 339 8.11 -13.89 13.74
N GLY A 340 7.26 -14.85 13.38
CA GLY A 340 5.81 -14.73 13.49
C GLY A 340 5.11 -14.33 12.19
N ASN A 341 5.81 -13.68 11.27
CA ASN A 341 5.26 -13.25 10.00
C ASN A 341 5.26 -14.40 8.97
N ALA A 342 4.21 -14.44 8.15
CA ALA A 342 4.14 -15.36 7.01
C ALA A 342 5.10 -14.96 5.87
N GLY A 343 5.54 -13.69 5.84
CA GLY A 343 6.38 -13.12 4.78
C GLY A 343 5.70 -13.00 3.43
N GLN A 344 6.35 -12.33 2.48
CA GLN A 344 5.79 -12.16 1.13
C GLN A 344 6.01 -13.35 0.21
N THR A 345 5.08 -13.51 -0.74
CA THR A 345 5.18 -14.46 -1.85
C THR A 345 6.41 -14.17 -2.70
N ILE A 346 7.06 -15.23 -3.17
CA ILE A 346 8.23 -15.19 -4.05
C ILE A 346 7.91 -16.02 -5.29
N GLN A 347 7.74 -15.36 -6.43
CA GLN A 347 7.57 -16.03 -7.72
C GLN A 347 8.94 -16.31 -8.33
N LEU A 348 9.14 -17.54 -8.80
CA LEU A 348 10.37 -18.03 -9.40
C LEU A 348 10.07 -18.37 -10.86
N ILE A 349 10.48 -17.49 -11.78
CA ILE A 349 10.10 -17.59 -13.19
C ILE A 349 11.31 -18.01 -14.00
N GLY A 350 11.29 -19.24 -14.50
CA GLY A 350 12.36 -19.79 -15.33
C GLY A 350 12.28 -19.31 -16.78
N HIS A 351 13.44 -19.00 -17.36
CA HIS A 351 13.59 -18.62 -18.76
C HIS A 351 14.65 -19.48 -19.46
N ALA A 352 14.49 -19.66 -20.76
CA ALA A 352 15.44 -20.30 -21.66
C ALA A 352 15.75 -19.40 -22.87
N SER A 353 16.92 -19.60 -23.47
CA SER A 353 17.30 -18.94 -24.73
C SER A 353 16.50 -19.49 -25.91
N SER A 354 16.46 -18.76 -27.03
CA SER A 354 15.74 -19.16 -28.26
C SER A 354 16.34 -20.35 -29.03
N VAL A 355 17.41 -20.97 -28.54
CA VAL A 355 18.01 -22.16 -29.14
C VAL A 355 17.44 -23.41 -28.47
N GLY A 356 16.89 -24.32 -29.26
CA GLY A 356 16.26 -25.55 -28.78
C GLY A 356 14.92 -25.78 -29.46
N SER A 357 14.22 -26.84 -29.07
CA SER A 357 12.79 -26.93 -29.37
C SER A 357 11.99 -26.19 -28.30
N PRO A 358 10.82 -25.60 -28.63
CA PRO A 358 9.99 -24.94 -27.64
C PRO A 358 9.65 -25.83 -26.43
N GLN A 359 9.39 -27.12 -26.67
CA GLN A 359 9.10 -28.10 -25.61
C GLN A 359 10.30 -28.35 -24.71
N TYR A 360 11.51 -28.38 -25.28
CA TYR A 360 12.73 -28.54 -24.50
C TYR A 360 13.00 -27.31 -23.64
N ASN A 361 12.87 -26.11 -24.24
CA ASN A 361 13.10 -24.85 -23.57
C ASN A 361 12.08 -24.60 -22.46
N GLN A 362 10.81 -24.95 -22.68
CA GLN A 362 9.78 -24.98 -21.64
C GLN A 362 10.23 -25.87 -20.47
N HIS A 363 10.56 -27.13 -20.73
CA HIS A 363 10.95 -28.06 -19.68
C HIS A 363 12.21 -27.64 -18.92
N LEU A 364 13.23 -27.13 -19.63
CA LEU A 364 14.47 -26.66 -19.01
C LEU A 364 14.21 -25.43 -18.13
N SER A 365 13.32 -24.54 -18.54
CA SER A 365 12.95 -23.37 -17.75
C SER A 365 12.23 -23.75 -16.44
N GLU A 366 11.29 -24.70 -16.50
CA GLU A 366 10.62 -25.28 -15.33
C GLU A 366 11.64 -25.95 -14.38
N GLN A 367 12.58 -26.73 -14.93
CA GLN A 367 13.63 -27.37 -14.12
C GLN A 367 14.51 -26.36 -13.37
N ARG A 368 14.81 -25.20 -13.98
CA ARG A 368 15.58 -24.14 -13.33
C ARG A 368 14.81 -23.52 -12.17
N ALA A 369 13.55 -23.16 -12.40
CA ALA A 369 12.69 -22.56 -11.39
C ALA A 369 12.50 -23.52 -10.20
N ALA A 370 12.15 -24.78 -10.48
CA ALA A 370 12.02 -25.84 -9.48
C ALA A 370 13.33 -26.10 -8.70
N ALA A 371 14.49 -26.02 -9.36
CA ALA A 371 15.77 -26.14 -8.68
C ALA A 371 15.99 -25.00 -7.68
N VAL A 372 15.71 -23.75 -8.08
CA VAL A 372 15.84 -22.58 -7.19
C VAL A 372 14.87 -22.72 -6.01
N GLU A 373 13.63 -23.11 -6.28
CA GLU A 373 12.63 -23.36 -5.24
C GLU A 373 13.12 -24.38 -4.21
N ALA A 374 13.55 -25.55 -4.69
CA ALA A 374 14.07 -26.61 -3.83
C ALA A 374 15.28 -26.15 -3.01
N PHE A 375 16.14 -25.29 -3.57
CA PHE A 375 17.24 -24.70 -2.83
C PHE A 375 16.74 -23.79 -1.70
N LEU A 376 15.83 -22.86 -1.99
CA LEU A 376 15.28 -21.93 -0.99
C LEU A 376 14.59 -22.70 0.15
N GLN A 377 13.79 -23.71 -0.19
CA GLN A 377 13.07 -24.54 0.79
C GLN A 377 14.00 -25.38 1.67
N SER A 378 15.11 -25.88 1.11
CA SER A 378 16.06 -26.72 1.87
C SER A 378 17.09 -25.94 2.69
N ASN A 379 17.27 -24.64 2.42
CA ASN A 379 18.30 -23.80 3.05
C ASN A 379 17.74 -22.73 4.01
N GLY A 380 16.50 -22.91 4.48
CA GLY A 380 16.00 -22.18 5.64
C GLY A 380 15.37 -20.82 5.34
N LEU A 381 14.82 -20.62 4.14
CA LEU A 381 13.88 -19.53 3.91
C LEU A 381 12.64 -19.74 4.79
N THR A 382 12.39 -18.83 5.72
CA THR A 382 11.28 -18.93 6.68
C THR A 382 9.94 -18.89 5.95
N GLY A 383 9.07 -19.86 6.22
CA GLY A 383 7.75 -19.98 5.56
C GLY A 383 7.80 -20.43 4.09
N SER A 384 8.96 -20.87 3.57
CA SER A 384 9.19 -21.11 2.14
C SER A 384 8.17 -22.01 1.44
N ILE A 385 7.65 -23.04 2.12
CA ILE A 385 6.74 -24.02 1.52
C ILE A 385 5.48 -23.34 0.97
N ASP A 386 4.98 -22.32 1.67
CA ASP A 386 3.75 -21.61 1.28
C ASP A 386 4.02 -20.28 0.58
N ARG A 387 5.30 -19.84 0.53
CA ARG A 387 5.70 -18.54 -0.02
C ARG A 387 6.28 -18.63 -1.42
N THR A 388 6.91 -19.74 -1.80
CA THR A 388 7.52 -19.87 -3.13
C THR A 388 6.53 -20.46 -4.13
N GLN A 389 6.57 -19.96 -5.37
CA GLN A 389 5.81 -20.51 -6.50
C GLN A 389 6.70 -20.51 -7.73
N ASP A 390 6.95 -21.68 -8.31
CA ASP A 390 7.77 -21.82 -9.50
C ASP A 390 6.94 -21.93 -10.79
N SER A 391 7.48 -21.36 -11.87
CA SER A 391 6.91 -21.48 -13.22
C SER A 391 8.01 -21.42 -14.28
N GLY A 392 7.72 -21.91 -15.49
CA GLY A 392 8.61 -21.81 -16.64
C GLY A 392 7.94 -21.09 -17.81
N GLU A 393 8.64 -20.14 -18.43
CA GLU A 393 8.17 -19.34 -19.57
C GLU A 393 8.80 -19.77 -20.91
N GLY A 394 9.66 -20.79 -20.87
CA GLY A 394 10.38 -21.28 -22.04
C GLY A 394 11.23 -20.20 -22.71
N GLU A 395 11.10 -20.09 -24.03
CA GLU A 395 11.89 -19.18 -24.88
C GLU A 395 11.16 -17.87 -25.24
N THR A 396 10.06 -17.55 -24.55
CA THR A 396 9.23 -16.39 -24.89
C THR A 396 10.03 -15.08 -24.79
N GLY A 397 10.14 -14.38 -25.93
CA GLY A 397 10.89 -13.12 -26.00
C GLY A 397 12.42 -13.25 -25.94
N ALA A 398 12.96 -14.47 -25.95
CA ALA A 398 14.37 -14.72 -25.69
C ALA A 398 15.31 -14.53 -26.90
N GLY A 399 16.51 -14.02 -26.62
CA GLY A 399 17.65 -14.07 -27.52
C GLY A 399 18.43 -15.38 -27.41
N ASN A 400 19.50 -15.51 -28.19
CA ASN A 400 20.49 -16.58 -28.04
C ASN A 400 21.69 -16.08 -27.23
N ASP A 401 21.44 -15.72 -25.98
CA ASP A 401 22.40 -15.06 -25.12
C ASP A 401 22.33 -15.59 -23.68
N ALA A 402 23.25 -15.13 -22.82
CA ALA A 402 23.33 -15.60 -21.44
C ALA A 402 22.25 -15.00 -20.56
N GLU A 403 21.82 -13.81 -20.91
CA GLU A 403 20.79 -13.00 -20.28
C GLU A 403 19.42 -13.71 -20.35
N SER A 404 19.16 -14.44 -21.43
CA SER A 404 17.93 -15.23 -21.60
C SER A 404 17.92 -16.54 -20.80
N ARG A 405 19.04 -16.95 -20.20
CA ARG A 405 19.15 -18.21 -19.44
C ARG A 405 19.14 -17.94 -17.95
N ARG A 406 17.96 -17.61 -17.40
CA ARG A 406 17.86 -17.15 -16.01
C ARG A 406 16.62 -17.67 -15.30
N VAL A 407 16.58 -17.44 -14.00
CA VAL A 407 15.37 -17.45 -13.18
C VAL A 407 15.20 -16.05 -12.60
N ASP A 408 14.02 -15.48 -12.75
CA ASP A 408 13.63 -14.23 -12.09
C ASP A 408 13.02 -14.59 -10.73
N LEU A 409 13.52 -13.97 -9.66
CA LEU A 409 13.03 -14.08 -8.30
C LEU A 409 12.29 -12.78 -7.98
N VAL A 410 10.96 -12.85 -7.94
CA VAL A 410 10.07 -11.69 -7.79
C VAL A 410 9.39 -11.74 -6.42
N VAL A 411 9.68 -10.77 -5.56
CA VAL A 411 9.16 -10.70 -4.19
C VAL A 411 7.94 -9.77 -4.15
N GLY A 412 6.81 -10.25 -3.64
CA GLY A 412 5.56 -9.49 -3.58
C GLY A 412 5.16 -8.97 -4.96
N SER A 413 4.96 -7.64 -5.08
CA SER A 413 4.65 -7.00 -6.36
C SER A 413 5.81 -7.03 -7.38
N GLY A 414 7.06 -7.06 -6.93
CA GLY A 414 8.23 -6.90 -7.80
C GLY A 414 8.36 -5.50 -8.41
N GLU A 415 7.55 -4.52 -8.00
CA GLU A 415 7.58 -3.19 -8.58
C GLU A 415 8.79 -2.39 -8.08
N GLY A 416 9.21 -1.40 -8.86
CA GLY A 416 10.18 -0.41 -8.41
C GLY A 416 9.55 0.49 -7.36
N GLN A 417 10.26 0.78 -6.27
CA GLN A 417 9.75 1.64 -5.21
C GLN A 417 9.55 3.08 -5.72
N LEU A 418 8.45 3.69 -5.30
CA LEU A 418 8.19 5.12 -5.41
C LEU A 418 8.91 5.84 -4.28
N VAL A 419 10.18 6.17 -4.50
CA VAL A 419 11.05 6.77 -3.49
C VAL A 419 10.46 8.06 -2.92
N ALA A 420 9.89 8.96 -3.75
CA ALA A 420 9.22 10.16 -3.25
C ALA A 420 8.08 9.88 -2.25
N THR A 421 7.37 8.76 -2.44
CA THR A 421 6.27 8.34 -1.57
C THR A 421 6.78 7.70 -0.28
N HIS A 422 7.87 6.92 -0.37
CA HIS A 422 8.60 6.39 0.77
C HIS A 422 9.12 7.52 1.67
N GLU A 423 9.83 8.51 1.12
CA GLU A 423 10.32 9.67 1.87
C GLU A 423 9.18 10.47 2.50
N THR A 424 8.04 10.57 1.80
CA THR A 424 6.86 11.20 2.41
C THR A 424 6.33 10.42 3.61
N GLY A 425 6.53 9.11 3.67
CA GLY A 425 6.26 8.33 4.87
C GLY A 425 7.03 8.84 6.09
N HIS A 426 8.31 9.20 5.94
CA HIS A 426 9.07 9.85 7.00
C HIS A 426 8.52 11.23 7.36
N LEU A 427 8.09 12.03 6.38
CA LEU A 427 7.41 13.31 6.63
C LEU A 427 6.09 13.13 7.39
N LEU A 428 5.45 11.97 7.26
CA LEU A 428 4.23 11.58 7.97
C LEU A 428 4.54 10.88 9.32
N GLY A 429 5.81 10.84 9.71
CA GLY A 429 6.28 10.31 10.98
C GLY A 429 6.47 8.80 11.03
N LEU A 430 6.70 8.14 9.89
CA LEU A 430 7.01 6.72 9.84
C LEU A 430 8.52 6.50 9.77
N ASP A 431 8.96 5.40 10.38
CA ASP A 431 10.34 4.92 10.37
C ASP A 431 10.55 3.92 9.23
N ASP A 432 11.81 3.61 8.95
CA ASP A 432 12.19 2.59 7.97
C ASP A 432 11.80 1.19 8.43
N GLU A 433 11.11 0.46 7.54
CA GLU A 433 10.79 -0.96 7.72
C GLU A 433 11.70 -1.87 6.91
N TYR A 434 12.59 -1.37 6.03
CA TYR A 434 13.55 -2.27 5.37
C TYR A 434 14.61 -2.76 6.35
N ALA A 435 15.06 -3.99 6.13
CA ALA A 435 16.02 -4.65 6.99
C ALA A 435 17.38 -4.81 6.33
N THR A 436 18.44 -4.60 7.10
CA THR A 436 19.81 -4.92 6.68
C THR A 436 20.47 -5.89 7.66
N GLY A 437 21.55 -6.54 7.23
CA GLY A 437 22.23 -7.51 8.06
C GLY A 437 23.37 -8.24 7.36
N ASN A 438 24.09 -9.04 8.13
CA ASN A 438 25.22 -9.81 7.60
C ASN A 438 24.76 -10.78 6.50
N GLY A 439 25.34 -10.65 5.31
CA GLY A 439 25.00 -11.47 4.15
C GLY A 439 23.75 -11.02 3.39
N SER A 440 23.13 -9.90 3.76
CA SER A 440 22.03 -9.30 2.98
C SER A 440 22.53 -8.79 1.62
N LEU A 441 21.67 -8.86 0.62
CA LEU A 441 21.83 -8.20 -0.67
C LEU A 441 21.56 -6.68 -0.57
N ILE A 442 20.85 -6.28 0.48
CA ILE A 442 20.48 -4.89 0.76
C ILE A 442 21.42 -4.34 1.83
N THR A 443 21.98 -3.17 1.55
CA THR A 443 22.88 -2.41 2.43
C THR A 443 22.24 -1.09 2.80
N GLY A 444 22.57 -0.54 3.97
CA GLY A 444 22.01 0.74 4.41
C GLY A 444 22.02 0.84 5.93
N SER A 445 21.18 1.73 6.46
CA SER A 445 20.97 1.95 7.90
C SER A 445 19.87 1.10 8.51
N GLY A 446 19.08 0.38 7.69
CA GLY A 446 17.96 -0.43 8.16
C GLY A 446 18.36 -1.46 9.23
N ASN A 447 17.45 -1.73 10.17
CA ASN A 447 17.70 -2.59 11.32
C ASN A 447 17.71 -4.08 10.95
N PRO A 448 18.19 -4.97 11.83
CA PRO A 448 18.04 -6.42 11.64
C PRO A 448 16.58 -6.85 11.49
N ILE A 449 16.35 -7.91 10.70
CA ILE A 449 15.00 -8.49 10.50
C ILE A 449 14.32 -8.77 11.86
N GLY A 450 13.07 -8.32 12.00
CA GLY A 450 12.24 -8.46 13.19
C GLY A 450 12.49 -7.42 14.29
N SER A 451 13.36 -6.44 14.07
CA SER A 451 13.52 -5.31 14.99
C SER A 451 12.26 -4.45 15.01
N SER A 452 11.91 -3.90 16.18
CA SER A 452 10.85 -2.89 16.29
C SER A 452 11.26 -1.62 15.56
N VAL A 453 10.28 -0.93 14.96
CA VAL A 453 10.45 0.38 14.30
C VAL A 453 9.70 1.46 15.08
N ALA A 454 10.05 2.74 14.92
CA ALA A 454 9.51 3.79 15.80
C ALA A 454 7.97 3.88 15.81
N HIS A 455 7.32 3.61 14.67
CA HIS A 455 5.85 3.63 14.55
C HIS A 455 5.16 2.31 14.93
N SER A 456 5.90 1.32 15.43
CA SER A 456 5.32 0.05 15.92
C SER A 456 4.47 0.22 17.17
N ASP A 457 4.80 1.20 18.02
CA ASP A 457 4.23 1.37 19.37
C ASP A 457 3.21 2.52 19.49
N ILE A 458 3.01 3.32 18.43
CA ILE A 458 2.18 4.53 18.51
C ILE A 458 0.72 4.20 18.88
N ASP A 459 0.25 2.99 18.57
CA ASP A 459 -1.06 2.50 18.99
C ASP A 459 -1.21 0.96 18.88
N ALA A 460 -0.35 0.20 19.56
CA ALA A 460 -0.42 -1.27 19.51
C ALA A 460 -1.76 -1.84 20.05
N ASP A 461 -2.45 -1.11 20.93
CA ASP A 461 -3.68 -1.57 21.58
C ASP A 461 -4.95 -1.28 20.75
N ALA A 462 -5.08 -0.14 20.05
CA ALA A 462 -6.27 0.16 19.25
C ALA A 462 -6.19 -0.28 17.78
N LEU A 463 -4.99 -0.69 17.33
CA LEU A 463 -4.79 -1.48 16.12
C LEU A 463 -4.84 -3.01 16.37
N ALA A 464 -5.04 -3.48 17.60
CA ALA A 464 -5.05 -4.91 17.94
C ALA A 464 -6.14 -5.75 17.23
N ASP A 465 -7.23 -5.10 16.77
CA ASP A 465 -8.29 -5.73 15.97
C ASP A 465 -7.92 -5.86 14.48
N ALA A 466 -6.88 -5.16 14.04
CA ALA A 466 -6.38 -5.27 12.69
C ALA A 466 -5.56 -6.56 12.52
N PRO A 467 -5.45 -7.10 11.30
CA PRO A 467 -4.49 -8.17 11.00
C PRO A 467 -3.05 -7.61 10.97
N ILE A 468 -2.60 -7.00 12.06
CA ILE A 468 -1.30 -6.33 12.19
C ILE A 468 -0.48 -7.05 13.27
N ASP A 469 0.60 -7.71 12.87
CA ASP A 469 1.59 -8.32 13.78
C ASP A 469 2.60 -7.28 14.33
N GLY A 470 2.21 -6.01 14.37
CA GLY A 470 3.09 -4.86 14.61
C GLY A 470 3.96 -4.50 13.39
N ALA A 471 4.44 -3.25 13.35
CA ALA A 471 5.46 -2.86 12.37
C ALA A 471 6.82 -3.38 12.84
N VAL A 472 7.55 -4.08 11.97
CA VAL A 472 8.91 -4.56 12.23
C VAL A 472 9.77 -4.38 11.00
N SER A 473 11.08 -4.30 11.19
CA SER A 473 12.01 -4.29 10.06
C SER A 473 11.94 -5.63 9.33
N GLU A 474 11.48 -5.62 8.09
CA GLU A 474 11.38 -6.77 7.20
C GLU A 474 11.42 -6.30 5.74
N ASN A 475 12.22 -6.96 4.91
CA ASN A 475 12.27 -6.70 3.48
C ASN A 475 11.06 -7.32 2.77
N ASN A 476 10.15 -6.46 2.34
CA ASN A 476 8.92 -6.86 1.66
C ASN A 476 8.40 -5.72 0.78
N ASP A 477 7.22 -5.91 0.19
CA ASP A 477 6.65 -4.99 -0.79
C ASP A 477 5.87 -3.80 -0.21
N ASN A 478 5.99 -3.52 1.10
CA ASN A 478 5.37 -2.35 1.68
C ASN A 478 6.16 -1.06 1.39
N ILE A 479 5.47 0.08 1.49
CA ILE A 479 6.03 1.37 1.11
C ILE A 479 7.20 1.82 1.99
N MET A 480 7.20 1.50 3.29
CA MET A 480 8.29 1.84 4.21
C MET A 480 9.45 0.81 4.17
N SER A 481 9.34 -0.22 3.34
CA SER A 481 10.37 -1.20 3.07
C SER A 481 10.88 -1.04 1.64
N LEU A 482 10.58 -1.96 0.71
CA LEU A 482 11.16 -1.98 -0.63
C LEU A 482 10.14 -1.85 -1.76
N GLY A 483 8.85 -1.76 -1.44
CA GLY A 483 7.78 -1.74 -2.42
C GLY A 483 6.90 -0.51 -2.30
N ASN A 484 5.62 -0.67 -2.64
CA ASN A 484 4.68 0.44 -2.79
C ASN A 484 3.37 0.24 -2.00
N THR A 485 3.23 -0.85 -1.26
CA THR A 485 1.99 -1.17 -0.55
C THR A 485 1.91 -0.39 0.76
N VAL A 486 0.94 0.50 0.89
CA VAL A 486 0.57 1.07 2.19
C VAL A 486 -0.22 0.01 2.96
N ARG A 487 0.30 -0.38 4.12
CA ARG A 487 -0.31 -1.38 4.99
C ARG A 487 -0.91 -0.70 6.23
N PRO A 488 -1.81 -1.39 6.96
CA PRO A 488 -2.52 -0.80 8.09
C PRO A 488 -1.60 -0.20 9.18
N GLN A 489 -0.43 -0.77 9.44
CA GLN A 489 0.50 -0.24 10.44
C GLN A 489 1.02 1.16 10.11
N HIS A 490 1.07 1.53 8.83
CA HIS A 490 1.55 2.86 8.43
C HIS A 490 0.53 3.96 8.73
N TYR A 491 -0.68 3.60 9.13
CA TYR A 491 -1.73 4.54 9.55
C TYR A 491 -1.71 4.81 11.06
N ALA A 492 -0.76 4.23 11.81
CA ALA A 492 -0.63 4.45 13.25
C ALA A 492 -0.48 5.94 13.61
N THR A 493 0.29 6.71 12.83
CA THR A 493 0.47 8.16 13.05
C THR A 493 -0.83 8.94 12.81
N PHE A 494 -1.64 8.51 11.85
CA PHE A 494 -2.95 9.10 11.56
C PHE A 494 -3.98 8.75 12.63
N HIS A 495 -3.95 7.52 13.13
CA HIS A 495 -4.79 7.11 14.25
C HIS A 495 -4.50 7.96 15.50
N ALA A 496 -3.24 8.07 15.90
CA ALA A 496 -2.85 8.90 17.05
C ALA A 496 -3.28 10.37 16.86
N ALA A 497 -3.12 10.93 15.66
CA ALA A 497 -3.60 12.25 15.33
C ALA A 497 -5.13 12.37 15.46
N LEU A 498 -5.88 11.36 14.99
CA LEU A 498 -7.34 11.33 15.11
C LEU A 498 -7.80 11.33 16.56
N GLU A 499 -7.18 10.51 17.42
CA GLU A 499 -7.50 10.49 18.84
C GLU A 499 -7.17 11.84 19.51
N GLN A 500 -6.03 12.43 19.17
CA GLN A 500 -5.61 13.73 19.69
C GLN A 500 -6.60 14.84 19.32
N VAL A 501 -6.96 14.97 18.03
CA VAL A 501 -7.83 16.06 17.56
C VAL A 501 -9.27 15.90 17.99
N THR A 502 -9.76 14.66 18.15
CA THR A 502 -11.15 14.40 18.57
C THR A 502 -11.32 14.28 20.08
N SER A 503 -10.23 13.96 20.80
CA SER A 503 -10.21 13.53 22.20
C SER A 503 -11.12 12.31 22.44
N LYS A 504 -11.09 11.35 21.52
CA LYS A 504 -11.90 10.13 21.50
C LYS A 504 -11.07 8.92 21.11
N SER A 505 -11.52 7.75 21.54
CA SER A 505 -10.87 6.48 21.20
C SER A 505 -11.41 5.91 19.89
N TRP A 506 -10.49 5.48 19.04
CA TRP A 506 -10.77 4.89 17.73
C TRP A 506 -10.10 3.53 17.62
N ARG A 507 -10.51 2.72 16.65
CA ARG A 507 -9.85 1.45 16.32
C ARG A 507 -9.77 1.28 14.81
N TYR A 508 -8.92 0.37 14.35
CA TYR A 508 -8.85 0.03 12.93
C TYR A 508 -10.20 -0.42 12.37
N GLY A 509 -10.58 0.13 11.22
CA GLY A 509 -11.85 -0.14 10.57
C GLY A 509 -11.77 -1.12 9.40
N GLY A 510 -10.69 -1.06 8.62
CA GLY A 510 -10.51 -1.87 7.43
C GLY A 510 -9.70 -1.18 6.34
N GLU A 511 -9.49 -1.90 5.24
CA GLU A 511 -8.85 -1.39 4.02
C GLU A 511 -9.84 -0.59 3.16
N GLY A 512 -9.30 0.37 2.42
CA GLY A 512 -10.02 1.28 1.56
C GLY A 512 -10.80 2.37 2.32
N ASP A 513 -11.76 2.96 1.60
CA ASP A 513 -12.73 3.87 2.19
C ASP A 513 -13.72 3.12 3.09
N ALA A 514 -14.14 3.79 4.16
CA ALA A 514 -15.24 3.36 5.00
C ALA A 514 -16.50 3.12 4.14
N PRO A 515 -17.28 2.06 4.42
CA PRO A 515 -18.55 1.83 3.77
C PRO A 515 -19.44 3.08 3.84
N SER A 516 -19.90 3.55 2.67
CA SER A 516 -20.81 4.70 2.56
C SER A 516 -22.16 4.47 3.25
N VAL A 517 -22.47 3.21 3.57
CA VAL A 517 -23.63 2.75 4.32
C VAL A 517 -23.17 1.72 5.35
N ILE A 518 -23.37 2.04 6.62
CA ILE A 518 -23.42 1.05 7.69
C ILE A 518 -24.90 0.65 7.80
N PRO A 519 -25.28 -0.62 7.59
CA PRO A 519 -26.68 -1.05 7.71
C PRO A 519 -27.29 -0.57 9.03
N GLY A 520 -28.35 0.23 8.97
CA GLY A 520 -29.03 0.78 10.15
C GLY A 520 -28.50 2.11 10.73
N THR A 521 -27.61 2.83 10.03
CA THR A 521 -27.17 4.17 10.45
C THR A 521 -27.88 5.28 9.64
N PRO A 522 -28.43 6.33 10.29
CA PRO A 522 -28.96 7.48 9.57
C PRO A 522 -27.85 8.19 8.78
N VAL A 523 -28.05 8.35 7.46
CA VAL A 523 -27.22 9.25 6.63
C VAL A 523 -27.76 10.68 6.69
N PRO A 524 -26.89 11.70 6.51
CA PRO A 524 -27.32 13.08 6.38
C PRO A 524 -28.37 13.20 5.25
N GLY A 525 -29.59 13.61 5.60
CA GLY A 525 -30.73 13.67 4.66
C GLY A 525 -31.90 12.72 4.96
N GLY A 526 -31.83 11.95 6.05
CA GLY A 526 -33.01 11.28 6.64
C GLY A 526 -33.50 10.03 5.89
N VAL A 527 -32.67 9.42 5.05
CA VAL A 527 -32.98 8.11 4.45
C VAL A 527 -32.22 7.03 5.21
N VAL A 528 -32.94 6.16 5.90
CA VAL A 528 -32.37 4.93 6.47
C VAL A 528 -32.20 3.92 5.33
N THR A 529 -31.05 3.26 5.25
CA THR A 529 -30.77 2.17 4.28
C THR A 529 -30.69 0.83 4.97
#